data_AF-A0A835W0H2-F1
#
_entry.id   AF-A0A835W0H2-F1
#
_cell.length_a   1.000
_cell.length_b   1.000
_cell.length_c   1.000
_cell.angle_alpha   90.00
_cell.angle_beta   90.00
_cell.angle_gamma   90.00
#
_symmetry.space_group_name_H-M   'P 1'
#
loop_
_entity.id
_entity.type
_entity.pdbx_description
1 polymer ?
#
loop_
_entity_poly.entity_id
_entity_poly.type
_entity_poly.pdbx_seq_one_letter_code
_entity_poly.pdbx_strand_id
1 'polypeptide(L)'
;MPRHRAAVSAGGPSSRLLPLLLLVAAPLALLPLLPAVASGASFVKACGAQLCVDDKPWYFQGANAYWLIDYVQFDRGSVDVFFDWANKFGLKVIRLWAFNHRMPYQWGGYDETQFRGLDYIVDSAGRHNIRLILALGNTWTAYRSPQDYMRMAGVDPAGKDLLDFYSSAAVRHFYRDHISAITQRNNTYNGRRYKDDPAIMMYDAMNEPRCPGCVDAASQAAVGGFLSEMTAHLRAVAPYQLTALGTEGYFLNSYEEWNSGAGVRCEGEDWAALAGMGSIDVTVVHAYERQMESVPPKWYRCDFDCYANFLIQYLSVHQRIAAGAKKPLIMEEYGLILPQYSAEQRVQLFQLVADNLRWMKSTGGPMAGVIFWNAAVGNVWDDGYNVYLDGPVNKPVPVPAPTPPPQPPAGVTPAGPVPTPAPAPPAPAPPPEPSRAPIVANTETLTDFLRGPQRTACAEAAAKWWLPVWTAGWAHTVDVGALAKRTSSYTVLGVLRDTANALYY
;
A
#
# COMPACT_ATOMS: atom_id res chain seq x y z
N MET A 1 -76.81 -45.18 18.70
CA MET A 1 -78.19 -44.97 18.18
C MET A 1 -78.08 -44.39 16.75
N PRO A 2 -79.01 -44.67 15.82
CA PRO A 2 -78.76 -45.84 14.95
C PRO A 2 -79.03 -45.67 13.43
N ARG A 3 -78.48 -46.61 12.63
CA ARG A 3 -78.97 -47.11 11.31
C ARG A 3 -78.79 -46.16 10.08
N HIS A 4 -78.73 -46.61 8.82
CA HIS A 4 -78.84 -47.98 8.22
C HIS A 4 -78.17 -48.08 6.82
N ARG A 5 -77.57 -49.27 6.50
CA ARG A 5 -77.44 -49.96 5.17
C ARG A 5 -76.69 -49.23 4.02
N ALA A 6 -75.87 -49.85 3.15
CA ALA A 6 -75.71 -51.20 2.56
C ALA A 6 -76.69 -51.53 1.40
N ALA A 7 -76.32 -52.26 0.32
CA ALA A 7 -75.01 -52.81 -0.10
C ALA A 7 -74.56 -52.20 -1.46
N VAL A 8 -74.12 -52.83 -2.58
CA VAL A 8 -74.07 -54.23 -3.10
C VAL A 8 -72.79 -54.37 -3.97
N SER A 9 -72.34 -55.59 -4.33
CA SER A 9 -71.14 -55.88 -5.15
C SER A 9 -71.44 -56.64 -6.45
N ALA A 10 -70.63 -56.47 -7.52
CA ALA A 10 -70.39 -57.49 -8.58
C ALA A 10 -69.26 -57.08 -9.56
N GLY A 11 -68.62 -58.07 -10.20
CA GLY A 11 -68.05 -57.94 -11.56
C GLY A 11 -66.57 -57.57 -11.71
N GLY A 12 -65.76 -58.53 -12.17
CA GLY A 12 -64.62 -58.27 -13.06
C GLY A 12 -65.04 -58.45 -14.54
N PRO A 13 -64.11 -58.60 -15.52
CA PRO A 13 -62.67 -58.86 -15.36
C PRO A 13 -61.75 -57.88 -16.12
N SER A 14 -60.46 -58.20 -16.06
CA SER A 14 -59.31 -57.53 -16.69
C SER A 14 -59.44 -57.14 -18.17
N SER A 15 -58.99 -55.92 -18.49
CA SER A 15 -58.48 -55.53 -19.82
C SER A 15 -57.18 -54.72 -19.64
N ARG A 16 -56.11 -55.10 -20.35
CA ARG A 16 -54.81 -54.40 -20.30
C ARG A 16 -54.88 -53.11 -21.13
N LEU A 17 -54.54 -51.97 -20.54
CA LEU A 17 -54.27 -50.72 -21.23
C LEU A 17 -52.92 -50.17 -20.77
N LEU A 18 -52.05 -49.80 -21.70
CA LEU A 18 -50.81 -49.09 -21.40
C LEU A 18 -51.15 -47.63 -21.07
N PRO A 19 -50.65 -47.06 -19.95
CA PRO A 19 -50.66 -45.61 -19.77
C PRO A 19 -49.65 -44.97 -20.73
N LEU A 20 -50.14 -44.11 -21.62
CA LEU A 20 -49.32 -43.32 -22.53
C LEU A 20 -48.46 -42.33 -21.71
N LEU A 21 -47.13 -42.47 -21.73
CA LEU A 21 -46.26 -41.47 -21.12
C LEU A 21 -46.29 -40.18 -21.95
N LEU A 22 -46.97 -39.16 -21.44
CA LEU A 22 -46.81 -37.78 -21.90
C LEU A 22 -45.42 -37.27 -21.46
N LEU A 23 -44.46 -37.26 -22.40
CA LEU A 23 -43.25 -36.45 -22.22
C LEU A 23 -43.63 -34.98 -22.25
N VAL A 24 -43.72 -34.36 -21.08
CA VAL A 24 -43.70 -32.90 -20.94
C VAL A 24 -42.28 -32.43 -21.25
N ALA A 25 -42.03 -32.08 -22.51
CA ALA A 25 -40.77 -31.49 -22.94
C ALA A 25 -40.64 -30.08 -22.33
N ALA A 26 -39.94 -29.98 -21.20
CA ALA A 26 -39.55 -28.70 -20.65
C ALA A 26 -38.64 -27.97 -21.65
N PRO A 27 -38.87 -26.68 -21.95
CA PRO A 27 -38.00 -25.93 -22.85
C PRO A 27 -36.63 -25.77 -22.20
N LEU A 28 -35.58 -26.31 -22.82
CA LEU A 28 -34.21 -25.93 -22.49
C LEU A 28 -34.04 -24.46 -22.83
N ALA A 29 -34.03 -23.61 -21.79
CA ALA A 29 -33.54 -22.25 -21.94
C ALA A 29 -32.06 -22.31 -22.29
N LEU A 30 -31.72 -21.96 -23.54
CA LEU A 30 -30.33 -21.67 -23.88
C LEU A 30 -29.94 -20.40 -23.13
N LEU A 31 -29.33 -20.58 -21.95
CA LEU A 31 -28.50 -19.55 -21.35
C LEU A 31 -27.44 -19.15 -22.40
N PRO A 32 -27.27 -17.86 -22.70
CA PRO A 32 -26.18 -17.44 -23.57
C PRO A 32 -24.87 -17.81 -22.87
N LEU A 33 -24.09 -18.69 -23.50
CA LEU A 33 -22.71 -18.94 -23.10
C LEU A 33 -21.94 -17.63 -23.25
N LEU A 34 -21.77 -16.93 -22.14
CA LEU A 34 -20.87 -15.78 -22.05
C LEU A 34 -19.48 -16.25 -22.55
N PRO A 35 -18.81 -15.47 -23.41
CA PRO A 35 -17.51 -15.88 -23.94
C PRO A 35 -16.54 -16.07 -22.79
N ALA A 36 -15.89 -17.24 -22.73
CA ALA A 36 -14.98 -17.60 -21.66
C ALA A 36 -13.87 -16.54 -21.55
N VAL A 37 -13.78 -15.86 -20.40
CA VAL A 37 -12.88 -14.73 -20.21
C VAL A 37 -11.44 -15.22 -20.20
N ALA A 38 -10.71 -14.98 -21.30
CA ALA A 38 -9.33 -15.40 -21.49
C ALA A 38 -8.34 -14.54 -20.68
N SER A 39 -8.35 -14.70 -19.35
CA SER A 39 -7.16 -14.73 -18.47
C SER A 39 -7.62 -15.24 -17.11
N GLY A 40 -7.10 -16.40 -16.68
CA GLY A 40 -7.64 -17.20 -15.59
C GLY A 40 -7.21 -16.77 -14.18
N ALA A 41 -7.23 -15.47 -13.89
CA ALA A 41 -6.88 -14.92 -12.58
C ALA A 41 -8.12 -14.36 -11.88
N SER A 42 -8.56 -14.98 -10.78
CA SER A 42 -9.69 -14.49 -9.98
C SER A 42 -9.40 -13.15 -9.30
N PHE A 43 -10.44 -12.37 -9.01
CA PHE A 43 -10.36 -11.17 -8.16
C PHE A 43 -10.03 -11.54 -6.71
N VAL A 44 -9.32 -10.63 -6.03
CA VAL A 44 -9.08 -10.72 -4.58
C VAL A 44 -10.32 -10.21 -3.86
N LYS A 45 -10.74 -10.88 -2.78
CA LYS A 45 -11.91 -10.52 -1.97
C LYS A 45 -11.53 -10.34 -0.50
N ALA A 46 -12.37 -9.68 0.28
CA ALA A 46 -12.34 -9.73 1.73
C ALA A 46 -13.18 -10.92 2.23
N CYS A 47 -12.53 -11.94 2.79
CA CYS A 47 -13.17 -13.06 3.49
C CYS A 47 -13.27 -12.72 4.99
N GLY A 48 -14.08 -11.71 5.33
CA GLY A 48 -14.11 -11.13 6.66
C GLY A 48 -12.76 -10.47 6.98
N ALA A 49 -12.15 -10.86 8.11
CA ALA A 49 -10.89 -10.27 8.57
C ALA A 49 -9.65 -10.62 7.71
N GLN A 50 -9.76 -11.44 6.67
CA GLN A 50 -8.64 -11.88 5.83
C GLN A 50 -8.89 -11.55 4.35
N LEU A 51 -7.83 -11.33 3.56
CA LEU A 51 -7.94 -11.36 2.11
C LEU A 51 -8.02 -12.81 1.62
N CYS A 52 -8.65 -13.01 0.47
CA CYS A 52 -8.77 -14.33 -0.14
C CYS A 52 -8.80 -14.29 -1.68
N VAL A 53 -8.31 -15.37 -2.29
CA VAL A 53 -8.35 -15.65 -3.74
C VAL A 53 -8.80 -17.09 -3.90
N ASP A 54 -9.76 -17.34 -4.80
CA ASP A 54 -10.41 -18.66 -4.96
C ASP A 54 -10.87 -19.26 -3.62
N ASP A 55 -11.45 -18.37 -2.79
CA ASP A 55 -11.98 -18.61 -1.45
C ASP A 55 -10.98 -19.22 -0.43
N LYS A 56 -9.67 -19.13 -0.72
CA LYS A 56 -8.56 -19.48 0.17
C LYS A 56 -7.93 -18.22 0.77
N PRO A 57 -7.53 -18.23 2.06
CA PRO A 57 -6.78 -17.13 2.68
C PRO A 57 -5.53 -16.77 1.88
N TRP A 58 -5.31 -15.48 1.66
CA TRP A 58 -4.19 -14.95 0.89
C TRP A 58 -3.46 -13.87 1.67
N TYR A 59 -2.15 -14.05 1.81
CA TYR A 59 -1.24 -13.12 2.46
C TYR A 59 -0.13 -12.76 1.48
N PHE A 60 0.25 -11.48 1.41
CA PHE A 60 1.20 -11.00 0.41
C PHE A 60 2.22 -10.00 0.99
N GLN A 61 3.33 -9.85 0.29
CA GLN A 61 4.20 -8.69 0.38
C GLN A 61 4.25 -7.95 -0.95
N GLY A 62 4.52 -6.65 -0.91
CA GLY A 62 4.49 -5.76 -2.07
C GLY A 62 5.41 -4.55 -1.91
N ALA A 63 5.31 -3.62 -2.87
CA ALA A 63 6.01 -2.34 -2.80
C ALA A 63 5.20 -1.21 -3.45
N ASN A 64 5.43 0.01 -3.01
CA ASN A 64 5.04 1.21 -3.74
C ASN A 64 6.02 1.44 -4.89
N ALA A 65 5.50 1.88 -6.03
CA ALA A 65 6.29 2.23 -7.21
C ALA A 65 5.57 3.34 -8.00
N TYR A 66 5.20 4.42 -7.28
CA TYR A 66 4.42 5.54 -7.81
C TYR A 66 5.03 6.13 -9.09
N TRP A 67 6.36 6.15 -9.19
CA TRP A 67 7.14 6.70 -10.30
C TRP A 67 6.93 5.98 -11.65
N LEU A 68 6.39 4.75 -11.65
CA LEU A 68 6.13 3.98 -12.88
C LEU A 68 5.23 4.74 -13.86
N ILE A 69 4.28 5.53 -13.37
CA ILE A 69 3.32 6.25 -14.22
C ILE A 69 3.95 7.37 -15.07
N ASP A 70 5.11 7.89 -14.65
CA ASP A 70 5.97 8.73 -15.47
C ASP A 70 6.94 7.88 -16.30
N TYR A 71 7.63 6.93 -15.68
CA TYR A 71 8.76 6.24 -16.31
C TYR A 71 8.36 5.42 -17.54
N VAL A 72 7.14 4.84 -17.53
CA VAL A 72 6.51 4.12 -18.67
C VAL A 72 6.37 4.98 -19.94
N GLN A 73 6.41 6.32 -19.83
CA GLN A 73 6.33 7.23 -20.97
C GLN A 73 7.68 7.37 -21.70
N PHE A 74 8.80 7.12 -21.00
CA PHE A 74 10.16 7.21 -21.55
C PHE A 74 10.68 5.84 -22.01
N ASP A 75 10.50 4.80 -21.19
CA ASP A 75 10.73 3.40 -21.57
C ASP A 75 9.64 2.50 -21.01
N ARG A 76 8.95 1.77 -21.89
CA ARG A 76 7.94 0.77 -21.49
C ARG A 76 8.58 -0.53 -21.03
N GLY A 77 9.71 -0.93 -21.59
CA GLY A 77 10.39 -2.18 -21.23
C GLY A 77 10.80 -2.23 -19.76
N SER A 78 11.15 -1.06 -19.19
CA SER A 78 11.37 -0.87 -17.76
C SER A 78 10.26 -1.40 -16.85
N VAL A 79 8.99 -1.38 -17.28
CA VAL A 79 7.85 -1.86 -16.48
C VAL A 79 7.83 -3.38 -16.42
N ASP A 80 8.05 -4.05 -17.55
CA ASP A 80 8.20 -5.51 -17.60
C ASP A 80 9.42 -5.95 -16.75
N VAL A 81 10.56 -5.28 -16.91
CA VAL A 81 11.79 -5.53 -16.14
C VAL A 81 11.59 -5.29 -14.63
N PHE A 82 10.86 -4.24 -14.25
CA PHE A 82 10.50 -3.98 -12.85
C PHE A 82 9.61 -5.09 -12.29
N PHE A 83 8.64 -5.60 -13.05
CA PHE A 83 7.77 -6.68 -12.62
C PHE A 83 8.45 -8.07 -12.58
N ASP A 84 9.47 -8.31 -13.41
CA ASP A 84 10.36 -9.47 -13.26
C ASP A 84 11.17 -9.39 -11.95
N TRP A 85 11.74 -8.22 -11.63
CA TRP A 85 12.44 -7.99 -10.36
C TRP A 85 11.50 -8.09 -9.14
N ALA A 86 10.28 -7.57 -9.24
CA ALA A 86 9.25 -7.71 -8.21
C ALA A 86 8.92 -9.20 -7.97
N ASN A 87 8.69 -9.97 -9.03
CA ASN A 87 8.45 -11.41 -8.94
C ASN A 87 9.61 -12.19 -8.31
N LYS A 88 10.85 -11.83 -8.64
CA LYS A 88 12.07 -12.46 -8.09
C LYS A 88 12.18 -12.37 -6.56
N PHE A 89 11.58 -11.34 -5.95
CA PHE A 89 11.46 -11.19 -4.50
C PHE A 89 10.04 -11.44 -3.97
N GLY A 90 9.15 -12.03 -4.77
CA GLY A 90 7.78 -12.34 -4.37
C GLY A 90 6.94 -11.12 -3.98
N LEU A 91 7.23 -9.95 -4.53
CA LEU A 91 6.40 -8.76 -4.42
C LEU A 91 5.20 -8.97 -5.36
N LYS A 92 4.07 -9.41 -4.81
CA LYS A 92 2.88 -9.84 -5.56
C LYS A 92 1.83 -8.75 -5.71
N VAL A 93 2.01 -7.64 -5.02
CA VAL A 93 1.18 -6.44 -5.12
C VAL A 93 2.08 -5.22 -5.30
N ILE A 94 1.75 -4.35 -6.24
CA ILE A 94 2.43 -3.08 -6.46
C ILE A 94 1.41 -1.94 -6.34
N ARG A 95 1.72 -0.96 -5.49
CA ARG A 95 0.87 0.22 -5.25
C ARG A 95 1.42 1.43 -6.01
N LEU A 96 0.56 2.10 -6.77
CA LEU A 96 0.91 3.25 -7.60
C LEU A 96 -0.29 4.16 -7.85
N TRP A 97 -0.03 5.34 -8.41
CA TRP A 97 -1.05 6.38 -8.60
C TRP A 97 -1.77 6.22 -9.94
N ALA A 98 -3.10 6.30 -9.91
CA ALA A 98 -3.94 6.39 -11.11
C ALA A 98 -4.21 7.85 -11.53
N PHE A 99 -3.31 8.76 -11.16
CA PHE A 99 -3.28 10.17 -11.53
C PHE A 99 -1.84 10.60 -11.89
N ASN A 100 -1.69 11.58 -12.78
CA ASN A 100 -0.39 12.10 -13.23
C ASN A 100 -0.52 13.60 -13.64
N HIS A 101 0.60 14.28 -13.94
CA HIS A 101 0.76 15.71 -14.26
C HIS A 101 -0.21 16.28 -15.31
N ARG A 102 -0.81 15.43 -16.16
CA ARG A 102 -1.86 15.77 -17.14
C ARG A 102 -2.99 14.72 -17.19
N MET A 103 -3.12 13.88 -16.15
CA MET A 103 -4.10 12.81 -16.06
C MET A 103 -4.81 12.87 -14.70
N PRO A 104 -5.89 13.65 -14.54
CA PRO A 104 -6.52 14.57 -15.51
C PRO A 104 -5.77 15.91 -15.68
N TYR A 105 -6.12 16.70 -16.69
CA TYR A 105 -5.72 18.11 -16.84
C TYR A 105 -6.87 19.12 -16.77
N GLN A 106 -8.12 18.65 -16.88
CA GLN A 106 -9.36 19.41 -16.65
C GLN A 106 -10.53 18.43 -16.41
N TRP A 107 -11.74 18.92 -16.09
CA TRP A 107 -12.93 18.06 -16.00
C TRP A 107 -13.13 17.26 -17.29
N GLY A 108 -13.12 15.93 -17.19
CA GLY A 108 -13.23 15.01 -18.32
C GLY A 108 -12.03 14.98 -19.28
N GLY A 109 -11.01 15.82 -19.09
CA GLY A 109 -9.84 15.90 -19.96
C GLY A 109 -8.64 15.16 -19.37
N TYR A 110 -8.17 14.15 -20.09
CA TYR A 110 -7.02 13.30 -19.73
C TYR A 110 -6.02 13.31 -20.87
N ASP A 111 -4.73 13.35 -20.55
CA ASP A 111 -3.69 13.14 -21.56
C ASP A 111 -3.62 11.65 -21.92
N GLU A 112 -4.06 11.32 -23.13
CA GLU A 112 -4.10 9.95 -23.63
C GLU A 112 -2.72 9.29 -23.65
N THR A 113 -1.62 10.05 -23.71
CA THR A 113 -0.25 9.49 -23.61
C THR A 113 0.01 8.93 -22.22
N GLN A 114 -0.41 9.66 -21.18
CA GLN A 114 -0.26 9.26 -19.79
C GLN A 114 -1.24 8.13 -19.43
N PHE A 115 -2.48 8.20 -19.94
CA PHE A 115 -3.49 7.15 -19.73
C PHE A 115 -3.09 5.83 -20.39
N ARG A 116 -2.46 5.89 -21.57
CA ARG A 116 -1.83 4.72 -22.22
C ARG A 116 -0.51 4.28 -21.59
N GLY A 117 0.05 5.07 -20.68
CA GLY A 117 1.07 4.63 -19.72
C GLY A 117 0.45 3.70 -18.68
N LEU A 118 -0.64 4.13 -18.02
CA LEU A 118 -1.36 3.31 -17.04
C LEU A 118 -1.92 2.02 -17.65
N ASP A 119 -2.47 2.09 -18.87
CA ASP A 119 -2.94 0.89 -19.61
C ASP A 119 -1.83 -0.17 -19.73
N TYR A 120 -0.59 0.27 -20.01
CA TYR A 120 0.55 -0.65 -20.17
C TYR A 120 0.98 -1.27 -18.84
N ILE A 121 0.93 -0.50 -17.75
CA ILE A 121 1.25 -1.00 -16.40
C ILE A 121 0.19 -2.04 -15.95
N VAL A 122 -1.10 -1.78 -16.21
CA VAL A 122 -2.19 -2.72 -15.90
C VAL A 122 -2.06 -4.02 -16.72
N ASP A 123 -1.80 -3.91 -18.03
CA ASP A 123 -1.55 -5.07 -18.90
C ASP A 123 -0.32 -5.87 -18.45
N SER A 124 0.80 -5.20 -18.19
CA SER A 124 2.04 -5.83 -17.78
C SER A 124 1.92 -6.50 -16.40
N ALA A 125 1.23 -5.90 -15.44
CA ALA A 125 0.97 -6.52 -14.14
C ALA A 125 0.16 -7.82 -14.30
N GLY A 126 -0.87 -7.81 -15.16
CA GLY A 126 -1.63 -9.00 -15.52
C GLY A 126 -0.76 -10.10 -16.16
N ARG A 127 0.12 -9.73 -17.10
CA ARG A 127 1.08 -10.67 -17.74
C ARG A 127 2.08 -11.28 -16.75
N HIS A 128 2.53 -10.50 -15.77
CA HIS A 128 3.51 -10.92 -14.77
C HIS A 128 2.89 -11.53 -13.49
N ASN A 129 1.57 -11.74 -13.46
CA ASN A 129 0.83 -12.23 -12.28
C ASN A 129 1.13 -11.42 -11.00
N ILE A 130 1.08 -10.09 -11.15
CA ILE A 130 1.14 -9.08 -10.10
C ILE A 130 -0.23 -8.39 -10.03
N ARG A 131 -0.65 -8.03 -8.82
CA ARG A 131 -1.85 -7.23 -8.59
C ARG A 131 -1.49 -5.76 -8.35
N LEU A 132 -2.38 -4.86 -8.72
CA LEU A 132 -2.22 -3.43 -8.52
C LEU A 132 -3.18 -2.88 -7.46
N ILE A 133 -2.66 -1.97 -6.64
CA ILE A 133 -3.45 -1.06 -5.81
C ILE A 133 -3.30 0.33 -6.43
N LEU A 134 -4.42 0.99 -6.70
CA LEU A 134 -4.47 2.25 -7.43
C LEU A 134 -5.09 3.36 -6.57
N ALA A 135 -4.28 4.34 -6.16
CA ALA A 135 -4.79 5.54 -5.50
C ALA A 135 -5.30 6.57 -6.51
N LEU A 136 -6.44 7.19 -6.21
CA LEU A 136 -7.23 8.02 -7.15
C LEU A 136 -7.12 9.54 -6.89
N GLY A 137 -6.24 9.93 -5.97
CA GLY A 137 -5.81 11.30 -5.75
C GLY A 137 -4.76 11.37 -4.64
N ASN A 138 -4.35 12.57 -4.25
CA ASN A 138 -3.28 12.78 -3.27
C ASN A 138 -3.62 13.95 -2.35
N THR A 139 -3.27 13.85 -1.07
CA THR A 139 -3.18 15.02 -0.17
C THR A 139 -2.00 15.91 -0.52
N TRP A 140 -0.89 15.31 -0.98
CA TRP A 140 0.37 16.01 -1.23
C TRP A 140 0.47 16.62 -2.62
N THR A 141 1.50 17.43 -2.83
CA THR A 141 1.68 18.23 -4.05
C THR A 141 2.22 17.44 -5.25
N ALA A 142 2.70 16.22 -5.05
CA ALA A 142 3.21 15.37 -6.12
C ALA A 142 2.09 15.02 -7.13
N TYR A 143 2.36 15.27 -8.41
CA TYR A 143 1.48 15.05 -9.59
C TYR A 143 0.20 15.89 -9.64
N ARG A 144 -0.67 15.72 -8.63
CA ARG A 144 -1.98 16.36 -8.52
C ARG A 144 -2.33 16.63 -7.07
N SER A 145 -2.22 17.90 -6.69
CA SER A 145 -2.60 18.39 -5.37
C SER A 145 -4.13 18.56 -5.24
N PRO A 146 -4.68 18.60 -4.01
CA PRO A 146 -6.07 18.98 -3.78
C PRO A 146 -6.44 20.31 -4.44
N GLN A 147 -5.51 21.28 -4.46
CA GLN A 147 -5.68 22.58 -5.12
C GLN A 147 -5.82 22.46 -6.65
N ASP A 148 -5.18 21.48 -7.28
CA ASP A 148 -5.37 21.22 -8.72
C ASP A 148 -6.75 20.62 -8.99
N TYR A 149 -7.19 19.69 -8.14
CA TYR A 149 -8.56 19.15 -8.20
C TYR A 149 -9.62 20.25 -7.99
N MET A 150 -9.39 21.21 -7.09
CA MET A 150 -10.25 22.40 -6.95
C MET A 150 -10.32 23.22 -8.24
N ARG A 151 -9.16 23.58 -8.82
CA ARG A 151 -9.09 24.34 -10.09
C ARG A 151 -9.81 23.61 -11.23
N MET A 152 -9.58 22.31 -11.39
CA MET A 152 -10.22 21.50 -12.44
C MET A 152 -11.73 21.31 -12.21
N ALA A 153 -12.21 21.41 -10.96
CA ALA A 153 -13.63 21.45 -10.59
C ALA A 153 -14.27 22.86 -10.67
N GLY A 154 -13.52 23.89 -11.10
CA GLY A 154 -14.00 25.27 -11.21
C GLY A 154 -14.01 26.05 -9.88
N VAL A 155 -13.28 25.60 -8.87
CA VAL A 155 -13.16 26.25 -7.55
C VAL A 155 -11.77 26.87 -7.42
N ASP A 156 -11.71 28.17 -7.10
CA ASP A 156 -10.46 28.85 -6.77
C ASP A 156 -9.95 28.40 -5.39
N PRO A 157 -8.75 27.79 -5.26
CA PRO A 157 -8.17 27.41 -3.98
C PRO A 157 -7.57 28.58 -3.18
N ALA A 158 -7.61 29.82 -3.69
CA ALA A 158 -7.10 30.99 -2.98
C ALA A 158 -7.81 31.21 -1.62
N GLY A 159 -7.05 31.16 -0.53
CA GLY A 159 -7.58 31.30 0.83
C GLY A 159 -8.41 30.11 1.33
N LYS A 160 -8.24 28.93 0.71
CA LYS A 160 -8.93 27.68 1.07
C LYS A 160 -7.98 26.65 1.69
N ASP A 161 -8.54 25.57 2.21
CA ASP A 161 -7.84 24.43 2.82
C ASP A 161 -8.44 23.07 2.38
N LEU A 162 -8.00 21.99 3.03
CA LEU A 162 -8.52 20.64 2.82
C LEU A 162 -10.00 20.47 3.23
N LEU A 163 -10.48 21.19 4.24
CA LEU A 163 -11.89 21.10 4.66
C LEU A 163 -12.81 21.72 3.60
N ASP A 164 -12.38 22.82 2.98
CA ASP A 164 -12.99 23.41 1.79
C ASP A 164 -13.03 22.43 0.61
N PHE A 165 -11.93 21.70 0.37
CA PHE A 165 -11.86 20.64 -0.66
C PHE A 165 -12.89 19.52 -0.41
N TYR A 166 -12.92 18.93 0.79
CA TYR A 166 -13.86 17.85 1.13
C TYR A 166 -15.32 18.30 1.16
N SER A 167 -15.59 19.56 1.49
CA SER A 167 -16.95 20.13 1.58
C SER A 167 -17.50 20.58 0.23
N SER A 168 -16.65 20.85 -0.77
CA SER A 168 -17.07 21.41 -2.05
C SER A 168 -17.85 20.40 -2.90
N ALA A 169 -19.15 20.65 -3.09
CA ALA A 169 -20.01 19.83 -3.95
C ALA A 169 -19.51 19.73 -5.41
N ALA A 170 -18.83 20.76 -5.93
CA ALA A 170 -18.22 20.74 -7.25
C ALA A 170 -17.01 19.80 -7.32
N VAL A 171 -16.13 19.86 -6.33
CA VAL A 171 -14.97 18.94 -6.20
C VAL A 171 -15.45 17.50 -6.05
N ARG A 172 -16.42 17.24 -5.17
CA ARG A 172 -17.00 15.91 -4.96
C ARG A 172 -17.59 15.34 -6.26
N HIS A 173 -18.26 16.17 -7.06
CA HIS A 173 -18.78 15.76 -8.37
C HIS A 173 -17.66 15.45 -9.37
N PHE A 174 -16.68 16.35 -9.51
CA PHE A 174 -15.47 16.11 -10.31
C PHE A 174 -14.80 14.78 -9.92
N TYR A 175 -14.70 14.49 -8.63
CA TYR A 175 -13.99 13.32 -8.13
C TYR A 175 -14.72 12.01 -8.44
N ARG A 176 -16.06 11.97 -8.34
CA ARG A 176 -16.86 10.83 -8.82
C ARG A 176 -16.73 10.63 -10.33
N ASP A 177 -16.66 11.72 -11.11
CA ASP A 177 -16.41 11.65 -12.56
C ASP A 177 -14.98 11.15 -12.85
N HIS A 178 -13.99 11.53 -12.04
CA HIS A 178 -12.62 11.04 -12.14
C HIS A 178 -12.52 9.54 -11.87
N ILE A 179 -13.12 9.07 -10.76
CA ILE A 179 -13.26 7.64 -10.44
C ILE A 179 -13.93 6.90 -11.61
N SER A 180 -14.99 7.47 -12.19
CA SER A 180 -15.70 6.86 -13.33
C SER A 180 -14.82 6.77 -14.58
N ALA A 181 -14.03 7.80 -14.87
CA ALA A 181 -13.12 7.81 -16.02
C ALA A 181 -12.00 6.76 -15.89
N ILE A 182 -11.40 6.60 -14.70
CA ILE A 182 -10.39 5.56 -14.44
C ILE A 182 -11.02 4.16 -14.51
N THR A 183 -12.11 3.91 -13.79
CA THR A 183 -12.69 2.56 -13.66
C THR A 183 -13.35 2.04 -14.95
N GLN A 184 -13.94 2.92 -15.77
CA GLN A 184 -14.52 2.57 -17.06
C GLN A 184 -13.54 2.59 -18.24
N ARG A 185 -12.26 2.97 -18.01
CA ARG A 185 -11.21 2.97 -19.04
C ARG A 185 -11.10 1.61 -19.71
N ASN A 186 -11.27 1.56 -21.04
CA ASN A 186 -10.85 0.41 -21.83
C ASN A 186 -9.32 0.48 -22.02
N ASN A 187 -8.61 -0.54 -21.57
CA ASN A 187 -7.17 -0.69 -21.70
C ASN A 187 -6.77 -0.87 -23.17
N THR A 188 -5.88 -0.02 -23.70
CA THR A 188 -5.49 -0.03 -25.12
C THR A 188 -4.53 -1.15 -25.54
N TYR A 189 -4.07 -2.01 -24.63
CA TYR A 189 -3.24 -3.19 -24.95
C TYR A 189 -4.03 -4.50 -24.83
N ASN A 190 -4.79 -4.68 -23.74
CA ASN A 190 -5.51 -5.94 -23.48
C ASN A 190 -7.03 -5.90 -23.74
N GLY A 191 -7.59 -4.71 -24.05
CA GLY A 191 -9.00 -4.50 -24.41
C GLY A 191 -10.01 -4.61 -23.26
N ARG A 192 -9.57 -4.88 -22.02
CA ARG A 192 -10.43 -4.99 -20.84
C ARG A 192 -10.81 -3.60 -20.33
N ARG A 193 -11.95 -3.48 -19.63
CA ARG A 193 -12.15 -2.31 -18.76
C ARG A 193 -11.37 -2.51 -17.47
N TYR A 194 -10.87 -1.44 -16.88
CA TYR A 194 -10.15 -1.52 -15.61
C TYR A 194 -11.01 -2.17 -14.51
N LYS A 195 -12.30 -1.82 -14.41
CA LYS A 195 -13.25 -2.49 -13.52
C LYS A 195 -13.45 -4.00 -13.77
N ASP A 196 -13.15 -4.49 -14.97
CA ASP A 196 -13.29 -5.90 -15.35
C ASP A 196 -11.91 -6.60 -15.43
N ASP A 197 -10.82 -5.92 -15.06
CA ASP A 197 -9.47 -6.47 -15.08
C ASP A 197 -9.00 -6.86 -13.65
N PRO A 198 -8.85 -8.16 -13.36
CA PRO A 198 -8.37 -8.64 -12.07
C PRO A 198 -6.87 -8.36 -11.83
N ALA A 199 -6.14 -7.83 -12.81
CA ALA A 199 -4.82 -7.24 -12.54
C ALA A 199 -4.92 -6.08 -11.54
N ILE A 200 -6.05 -5.35 -11.50
CA ILE A 200 -6.34 -4.37 -10.45
C ILE A 200 -7.06 -5.09 -9.31
N MET A 201 -6.48 -5.05 -8.11
CA MET A 201 -7.00 -5.69 -6.90
C MET A 201 -7.85 -4.73 -6.07
N MET A 202 -7.39 -3.49 -5.91
CA MET A 202 -7.98 -2.51 -4.99
C MET A 202 -7.83 -1.08 -5.49
N TYR A 203 -8.77 -0.23 -5.10
CA TYR A 203 -8.66 1.21 -5.24
C TYR A 203 -8.62 1.87 -3.85
N ASP A 204 -7.66 2.77 -3.65
CA ASP A 204 -7.70 3.73 -2.55
C ASP A 204 -8.52 4.96 -2.97
N ALA A 205 -9.38 5.42 -2.07
CA ALA A 205 -10.12 6.65 -2.24
C ALA A 205 -9.21 7.84 -2.57
N MET A 206 -8.08 7.98 -1.85
CA MET A 206 -7.11 9.07 -1.94
C MET A 206 -5.82 8.66 -1.21
N ASN A 207 -4.64 9.11 -1.61
CA ASN A 207 -3.41 8.85 -0.86
C ASN A 207 -3.27 9.79 0.35
N GLU A 208 -3.09 9.21 1.54
CA GLU A 208 -2.89 9.88 2.84
C GLU A 208 -3.92 10.99 3.14
N PRO A 209 -5.26 10.72 3.15
CA PRO A 209 -6.30 11.73 3.29
C PRO A 209 -6.36 12.34 4.70
N ARG A 210 -5.68 13.48 4.88
CA ARG A 210 -5.67 14.28 6.12
C ARG A 210 -6.69 15.43 6.09
N CYS A 211 -6.96 16.03 7.25
CA CYS A 211 -7.61 17.32 7.41
C CYS A 211 -6.98 18.08 8.61
N PRO A 212 -5.79 18.70 8.45
CA PRO A 212 -5.04 19.22 9.60
C PRO A 212 -5.75 20.36 10.34
N GLY A 213 -6.06 20.12 11.62
CA GLY A 213 -6.86 20.98 12.50
C GLY A 213 -8.34 20.60 12.61
N CYS A 214 -8.84 19.68 11.76
CA CYS A 214 -10.23 19.24 11.70
C CYS A 214 -10.57 18.23 12.82
N VAL A 215 -10.60 18.69 14.08
CA VAL A 215 -10.81 17.82 15.27
C VAL A 215 -12.19 17.94 15.91
N ASP A 216 -13.09 18.74 15.33
CA ASP A 216 -14.49 18.85 15.76
C ASP A 216 -15.41 17.93 14.96
N ALA A 217 -16.63 17.69 15.47
CA ALA A 217 -17.56 16.75 14.86
C ALA A 217 -18.10 17.18 13.48
N ALA A 218 -18.14 18.48 13.16
CA ALA A 218 -18.63 18.96 11.87
C ALA A 218 -17.55 18.83 10.78
N SER A 219 -16.29 19.16 11.09
CA SER A 219 -15.19 18.94 10.15
C SER A 219 -14.90 17.46 9.93
N GLN A 220 -14.93 16.63 10.98
CA GLN A 220 -14.87 15.16 10.84
C GLN A 220 -16.01 14.60 9.98
N ALA A 221 -17.24 15.10 10.13
CA ALA A 221 -18.36 14.68 9.28
C ALA A 221 -18.19 15.04 7.79
N ALA A 222 -17.51 16.16 7.47
CA ALA A 222 -17.20 16.53 6.09
C ALA A 222 -16.16 15.59 5.46
N VAL A 223 -15.07 15.27 6.18
CA VAL A 223 -14.00 14.35 5.76
C VAL A 223 -14.55 12.93 5.57
N GLY A 224 -15.14 12.36 6.63
CA GLY A 224 -15.75 11.03 6.59
C GLY A 224 -16.88 10.93 5.56
N GLY A 225 -17.63 12.02 5.37
CA GLY A 225 -18.63 12.15 4.32
C GLY A 225 -18.05 12.15 2.91
N PHE A 226 -16.89 12.77 2.66
CA PHE A 226 -16.19 12.71 1.37
C PHE A 226 -15.73 11.27 1.09
N LEU A 227 -14.99 10.68 2.03
CA LEU A 227 -14.41 9.34 1.91
C LEU A 227 -15.49 8.27 1.72
N SER A 228 -16.60 8.35 2.45
CA SER A 228 -17.76 7.46 2.30
C SER A 228 -18.43 7.59 0.92
N GLU A 229 -18.59 8.82 0.41
CA GLU A 229 -19.17 9.03 -0.93
C GLU A 229 -18.26 8.48 -2.05
N MET A 230 -16.96 8.75 -2.00
CA MET A 230 -16.03 8.29 -3.04
C MET A 230 -15.89 6.76 -3.05
N THR A 231 -15.85 6.14 -1.88
CA THR A 231 -15.79 4.67 -1.78
C THR A 231 -17.12 4.00 -2.13
N ALA A 232 -18.27 4.56 -1.73
CA ALA A 232 -19.57 4.07 -2.18
C ALA A 232 -19.74 4.18 -3.71
N HIS A 233 -19.24 5.25 -4.32
CA HIS A 233 -19.22 5.42 -5.77
C HIS A 233 -18.29 4.39 -6.44
N LEU A 234 -17.08 4.17 -5.91
CA LEU A 234 -16.16 3.12 -6.36
C LEU A 234 -16.84 1.74 -6.41
N ARG A 235 -17.50 1.32 -5.33
CA ARG A 235 -18.24 0.03 -5.28
C ARG A 235 -19.31 -0.08 -6.36
N ALA A 236 -19.95 1.04 -6.73
CA ALA A 236 -21.00 1.05 -7.74
C ALA A 236 -20.45 0.94 -9.17
N VAL A 237 -19.28 1.52 -9.46
CA VAL A 237 -18.68 1.52 -10.80
C VAL A 237 -17.65 0.41 -11.03
N ALA A 238 -17.05 -0.12 -9.96
CA ALA A 238 -16.02 -1.16 -9.96
C ALA A 238 -16.31 -2.26 -8.90
N PRO A 239 -17.40 -3.04 -9.06
CA PRO A 239 -17.93 -3.93 -8.02
C PRO A 239 -17.15 -5.23 -7.78
N TYR A 240 -16.01 -5.44 -8.48
CA TYR A 240 -15.18 -6.64 -8.35
C TYR A 240 -13.84 -6.38 -7.64
N GLN A 241 -13.42 -5.12 -7.58
CA GLN A 241 -12.23 -4.67 -6.86
C GLN A 241 -12.58 -4.37 -5.41
N LEU A 242 -11.57 -4.47 -4.55
CA LEU A 242 -11.65 -4.02 -3.16
C LEU A 242 -11.66 -2.48 -3.10
N THR A 243 -12.29 -1.95 -2.06
CA THR A 243 -12.27 -0.52 -1.75
C THR A 243 -11.64 -0.24 -0.39
N ALA A 244 -10.74 0.75 -0.36
CA ALA A 244 -10.03 1.24 0.81
C ALA A 244 -9.93 2.77 0.81
N LEU A 245 -9.30 3.35 1.82
CA LEU A 245 -9.22 4.80 2.02
C LEU A 245 -7.87 5.43 1.66
N GLY A 246 -6.78 4.66 1.58
CA GLY A 246 -5.39 5.18 1.57
C GLY A 246 -4.97 5.92 2.86
N THR A 247 -5.63 5.63 3.99
CA THR A 247 -5.41 6.22 5.34
C THR A 247 -4.08 5.82 5.98
N GLU A 248 -3.57 6.70 6.86
CA GLU A 248 -2.30 6.44 7.56
C GLU A 248 -2.47 5.63 8.85
N GLY A 249 -3.63 5.65 9.51
CA GLY A 249 -3.85 4.98 10.80
C GLY A 249 -3.88 5.91 12.00
N TYR A 250 -4.18 7.20 11.80
CA TYR A 250 -4.14 8.17 12.88
C TYR A 250 -5.42 8.14 13.72
N PHE A 251 -5.22 8.28 15.03
CA PHE A 251 -6.27 8.20 16.04
C PHE A 251 -6.68 9.58 16.56
N LEU A 252 -7.98 9.72 16.72
CA LEU A 252 -8.67 10.84 17.35
C LEU A 252 -9.74 10.27 18.29
N ASN A 253 -10.04 10.94 19.40
CA ASN A 253 -11.03 10.57 20.43
C ASN A 253 -10.77 9.27 21.22
N SER A 254 -10.04 8.31 20.66
CA SER A 254 -9.77 7.00 21.24
C SER A 254 -8.44 6.44 20.71
N TYR A 255 -7.70 5.69 21.53
CA TYR A 255 -6.39 5.11 21.18
C TYR A 255 -5.29 6.12 20.80
N GLU A 256 -5.46 7.41 21.11
CA GLU A 256 -4.54 8.48 20.73
C GLU A 256 -3.12 8.28 21.31
N GLU A 257 -3.00 7.55 22.43
CA GLU A 257 -1.76 7.12 23.06
C GLU A 257 -0.92 6.11 22.21
N TRP A 258 -1.49 5.59 21.11
CA TRP A 258 -0.78 4.78 20.11
C TRP A 258 -0.28 5.58 18.88
N ASN A 259 -0.71 6.84 18.67
CA ASN A 259 -0.23 7.68 17.57
C ASN A 259 1.30 7.86 17.60
N SER A 260 1.94 8.19 16.47
CA SER A 260 3.37 8.50 16.41
C SER A 260 3.80 9.80 17.12
N GLY A 261 2.85 10.55 17.69
CA GLY A 261 3.09 11.86 18.30
C GLY A 261 1.82 12.49 18.87
N ALA A 262 1.97 13.47 19.76
CA ALA A 262 0.83 14.13 20.40
C ALA A 262 -0.04 14.94 19.41
N GLY A 263 0.60 15.65 18.48
CA GLY A 263 -0.05 16.45 17.44
C GLY A 263 -0.61 15.64 16.27
N VAL A 264 -0.41 14.32 16.24
CA VAL A 264 -0.91 13.44 15.16
C VAL A 264 -2.45 13.36 15.18
N ARG A 265 -3.09 13.42 16.35
CA ARG A 265 -4.56 13.61 16.46
C ARG A 265 -5.06 14.82 15.67
N CYS A 266 -4.19 15.82 15.48
CA CYS A 266 -4.51 17.08 14.84
C CYS A 266 -4.32 17.04 13.32
N GLU A 267 -3.92 15.90 12.74
CA GLU A 267 -3.97 15.68 11.29
C GLU A 267 -5.40 15.41 10.80
N GLY A 268 -6.38 15.24 11.70
CA GLY A 268 -7.81 15.21 11.36
C GLY A 268 -8.31 13.89 10.75
N GLU A 269 -7.68 12.78 11.10
CA GLU A 269 -8.14 11.42 10.80
C GLU A 269 -8.56 10.74 12.12
N ASP A 270 -9.73 10.09 12.11
CA ASP A 270 -10.21 9.20 13.18
C ASP A 270 -10.30 7.77 12.61
N TRP A 271 -9.16 7.08 12.50
CA TRP A 271 -9.09 5.77 11.87
C TRP A 271 -9.97 4.73 12.59
N ALA A 272 -10.12 4.84 13.91
CA ALA A 272 -10.99 3.96 14.69
C ALA A 272 -12.46 4.06 14.24
N ALA A 273 -12.95 5.28 13.95
CA ALA A 273 -14.27 5.48 13.35
C ALA A 273 -14.30 5.07 11.86
N LEU A 274 -13.30 5.46 11.07
CA LEU A 274 -13.24 5.23 9.62
C LEU A 274 -13.14 3.74 9.26
N ALA A 275 -12.43 2.92 10.06
CA ALA A 275 -12.33 1.48 9.87
C ALA A 275 -13.70 0.77 9.87
N GLY A 276 -14.68 1.31 10.61
CA GLY A 276 -16.06 0.81 10.66
C GLY A 276 -16.92 1.13 9.41
N MET A 277 -16.44 1.99 8.50
CA MET A 277 -17.23 2.54 7.39
C MET A 277 -17.77 1.44 6.45
N GLY A 278 -19.08 1.43 6.18
CA GLY A 278 -19.74 0.37 5.41
C GLY A 278 -19.38 0.29 3.91
N SER A 279 -18.66 1.28 3.39
CA SER A 279 -18.28 1.39 1.98
C SER A 279 -16.85 0.95 1.66
N ILE A 280 -16.09 0.44 2.64
CA ILE A 280 -14.73 -0.13 2.42
C ILE A 280 -14.66 -1.60 2.82
N ASP A 281 -14.03 -2.42 1.99
CA ASP A 281 -13.78 -3.84 2.24
C ASP A 281 -12.52 -4.06 3.09
N VAL A 282 -11.54 -3.17 2.94
CA VAL A 282 -10.20 -3.26 3.53
C VAL A 282 -9.90 -2.00 4.33
N THR A 283 -9.12 -2.17 5.40
CA THR A 283 -8.55 -1.09 6.19
C THR A 283 -7.04 -1.00 5.95
N VAL A 284 -6.49 0.21 5.93
CA VAL A 284 -5.10 0.43 5.50
C VAL A 284 -4.41 1.42 6.44
N VAL A 285 -3.10 1.22 6.64
CA VAL A 285 -2.24 2.04 7.51
C VAL A 285 -0.86 2.25 6.88
N HIS A 286 -0.27 3.40 7.18
CA HIS A 286 1.09 3.77 6.80
C HIS A 286 1.92 3.99 8.08
N ALA A 287 3.23 3.75 8.05
CA ALA A 287 4.10 4.14 9.17
C ALA A 287 5.52 4.53 8.73
N TYR A 288 5.95 5.71 9.14
CA TYR A 288 7.27 6.26 8.88
C TYR A 288 7.90 6.91 10.09
N GLU A 289 9.21 6.78 10.19
CA GLU A 289 10.05 7.42 11.20
C GLU A 289 10.03 8.96 11.10
N ARG A 290 9.62 9.53 9.94
CA ARG A 290 9.41 10.98 9.76
C ARG A 290 8.12 11.50 10.42
N GLN A 291 7.15 10.61 10.72
CA GLN A 291 5.90 10.95 11.41
C GLN A 291 6.06 10.94 12.95
N MET A 292 7.22 10.51 13.47
CA MET A 292 7.49 10.47 14.91
C MET A 292 7.70 11.89 15.46
N GLU A 293 6.69 12.44 16.14
CA GLU A 293 6.88 13.70 16.87
C GLU A 293 7.65 13.46 18.18
N SER A 294 8.23 14.54 18.72
CA SER A 294 9.03 14.48 19.94
C SER A 294 8.22 14.03 21.17
N VAL A 295 8.79 13.10 21.93
CA VAL A 295 8.15 12.47 23.10
C VAL A 295 8.27 13.35 24.36
N PRO A 296 7.21 13.54 25.17
CA PRO A 296 7.30 14.22 26.46
C PRO A 296 7.97 13.33 27.54
N PRO A 297 8.55 13.88 28.63
CA PRO A 297 8.55 15.30 29.04
C PRO A 297 9.76 16.11 28.52
N LYS A 298 10.71 15.48 27.83
CA LYS A 298 11.84 16.17 27.17
C LYS A 298 11.76 15.91 25.67
N TRP A 299 11.52 16.95 24.90
CA TRP A 299 11.30 16.87 23.46
C TRP A 299 12.56 16.41 22.71
N TYR A 300 12.69 15.10 22.48
CA TYR A 300 13.77 14.49 21.68
C TYR A 300 13.23 13.73 20.48
N ARG A 301 14.03 13.68 19.40
CA ARG A 301 13.71 12.89 18.20
C ARG A 301 13.86 11.40 18.50
N CYS A 302 12.80 10.64 18.21
CA CYS A 302 12.76 9.19 18.33
C CYS A 302 13.91 8.52 17.54
N ASP A 303 14.67 7.65 18.20
CA ASP A 303 15.71 6.82 17.59
C ASP A 303 15.14 5.51 17.02
N PHE A 304 16.00 4.59 16.58
CA PHE A 304 15.55 3.33 15.98
C PHE A 304 14.83 2.42 17.00
N ASP A 305 15.34 2.33 18.22
CA ASP A 305 14.75 1.56 19.31
C ASP A 305 13.37 2.10 19.66
N CYS A 306 13.25 3.42 19.82
CA CYS A 306 11.99 4.12 20.00
C CYS A 306 11.00 3.85 18.85
N TYR A 307 11.45 3.92 17.59
CA TYR A 307 10.59 3.72 16.42
C TYR A 307 10.15 2.26 16.26
N ALA A 308 11.04 1.29 16.49
CA ALA A 308 10.71 -0.13 16.46
C ALA A 308 9.69 -0.50 17.56
N ASN A 309 9.81 0.10 18.75
CA ASN A 309 8.86 -0.05 19.85
C ASN A 309 7.50 0.60 19.55
N PHE A 310 7.48 1.79 18.96
CA PHE A 310 6.24 2.40 18.43
C PHE A 310 5.56 1.48 17.43
N LEU A 311 6.29 1.01 16.41
CA LEU A 311 5.71 0.30 15.28
C LEU A 311 4.99 -0.99 15.68
N ILE A 312 5.56 -1.80 16.57
CA ILE A 312 4.88 -3.02 17.05
C ILE A 312 3.62 -2.70 17.84
N GLN A 313 3.58 -1.58 18.59
CA GLN A 313 2.40 -1.17 19.33
C GLN A 313 1.32 -0.64 18.36
N TYR A 314 1.69 0.23 17.42
CA TYR A 314 0.84 0.79 16.37
C TYR A 314 0.17 -0.30 15.52
N LEU A 315 0.95 -1.25 14.99
CA LEU A 315 0.39 -2.39 14.26
C LEU A 315 -0.52 -3.25 15.16
N SER A 316 -0.17 -3.46 16.43
CA SER A 316 -1.00 -4.29 17.31
C SER A 316 -2.39 -3.72 17.56
N VAL A 317 -2.55 -2.39 17.68
CA VAL A 317 -3.86 -1.77 17.92
C VAL A 317 -4.71 -1.77 16.65
N HIS A 318 -4.11 -1.44 15.50
CA HIS A 318 -4.76 -1.52 14.20
C HIS A 318 -5.23 -2.94 13.87
N GLN A 319 -4.42 -3.95 14.17
CA GLN A 319 -4.80 -5.36 14.03
C GLN A 319 -6.00 -5.72 14.92
N ARG A 320 -6.01 -5.30 16.20
CA ARG A 320 -7.17 -5.54 17.09
C ARG A 320 -8.45 -4.90 16.57
N ILE A 321 -8.38 -3.66 16.09
CA ILE A 321 -9.55 -2.92 15.58
C ILE A 321 -10.03 -3.51 14.25
N ALA A 322 -9.14 -3.81 13.29
CA ALA A 322 -9.49 -4.44 12.01
C ALA A 322 -10.17 -5.81 12.20
N ALA A 323 -9.66 -6.64 13.12
CA ALA A 323 -10.31 -7.90 13.49
C ALA A 323 -11.72 -7.68 14.09
N GLY A 324 -11.89 -6.66 14.95
CA GLY A 324 -13.19 -6.28 15.51
C GLY A 324 -14.18 -5.79 14.45
N ALA A 325 -13.72 -4.98 13.50
CA ALA A 325 -14.48 -4.54 12.32
C ALA A 325 -14.73 -5.67 11.29
N LYS A 326 -14.08 -6.83 11.47
CA LYS A 326 -14.08 -7.99 10.54
C LYS A 326 -13.62 -7.62 9.12
N LYS A 327 -12.58 -6.80 9.01
CA LYS A 327 -11.94 -6.42 7.75
C LYS A 327 -10.46 -6.78 7.72
N PRO A 328 -9.87 -6.99 6.55
CA PRO A 328 -8.42 -7.12 6.42
C PRO A 328 -7.73 -5.80 6.72
N LEU A 329 -6.49 -5.89 7.17
CA LEU A 329 -5.56 -4.78 7.31
C LEU A 329 -4.43 -4.94 6.28
N ILE A 330 -4.04 -3.86 5.62
CA ILE A 330 -2.80 -3.79 4.83
C ILE A 330 -1.94 -2.67 5.40
N MET A 331 -0.66 -2.96 5.63
CA MET A 331 0.33 -1.91 5.86
C MET A 331 0.82 -1.42 4.50
N GLU A 332 0.26 -0.33 4.00
CA GLU A 332 0.41 0.09 2.59
C GLU A 332 1.64 0.94 2.30
N GLU A 333 2.17 1.61 3.33
CA GLU A 333 3.48 2.25 3.25
C GLU A 333 4.27 2.01 4.54
N TYR A 334 5.53 1.62 4.39
CA TYR A 334 6.50 1.67 5.48
C TYR A 334 7.91 1.87 4.95
N GLY A 335 8.73 2.61 5.69
CA GLY A 335 10.10 2.93 5.29
C GLY A 335 11.02 3.24 6.45
N LEU A 336 12.31 3.45 6.12
CA LEU A 336 13.31 4.02 7.00
C LEU A 336 14.32 4.81 6.15
N ILE A 337 14.33 6.13 6.23
CA ILE A 337 15.12 6.97 5.34
C ILE A 337 16.64 6.87 5.62
N LEU A 338 17.43 6.75 4.55
CA LEU A 338 18.90 6.83 4.60
C LEU A 338 19.35 8.24 4.17
N PRO A 339 20.47 8.78 4.72
CA PRO A 339 21.38 8.20 5.71
C PRO A 339 21.04 8.56 7.17
N GLN A 340 19.81 9.04 7.45
CA GLN A 340 19.39 9.40 8.81
C GLN A 340 19.36 8.18 9.75
N TYR A 341 19.17 6.99 9.19
CA TYR A 341 19.37 5.68 9.83
C TYR A 341 20.45 4.87 9.07
N SER A 342 20.90 3.75 9.63
CA SER A 342 21.85 2.84 8.97
C SER A 342 21.16 1.82 8.06
N ALA A 343 21.92 1.23 7.12
CA ALA A 343 21.44 0.13 6.29
C ALA A 343 21.01 -1.09 7.15
N GLU A 344 21.73 -1.39 8.23
CA GLU A 344 21.39 -2.44 9.19
C GLU A 344 20.07 -2.15 9.90
N GLN A 345 19.78 -0.89 10.25
CA GLN A 345 18.50 -0.49 10.84
C GLN A 345 17.35 -0.65 9.83
N ARG A 346 17.57 -0.33 8.55
CA ARG A 346 16.57 -0.63 7.48
C ARG A 346 16.33 -2.13 7.34
N VAL A 347 17.37 -2.97 7.36
CA VAL A 347 17.20 -4.45 7.33
C VAL A 347 16.43 -4.94 8.56
N GLN A 348 16.71 -4.41 9.75
CA GLN A 348 15.99 -4.75 10.98
C GLN A 348 14.50 -4.38 10.92
N LEU A 349 14.16 -3.20 10.40
CA LEU A 349 12.77 -2.80 10.18
C LEU A 349 12.04 -3.79 9.26
N PHE A 350 12.64 -4.11 8.11
CA PHE A 350 12.02 -5.05 7.16
C PHE A 350 11.85 -6.45 7.78
N GLN A 351 12.81 -6.91 8.60
CA GLN A 351 12.68 -8.18 9.32
C GLN A 351 11.55 -8.13 10.37
N LEU A 352 11.39 -7.01 11.08
CA LEU A 352 10.34 -6.82 12.08
C LEU A 352 8.93 -6.86 11.46
N VAL A 353 8.74 -6.17 10.32
CA VAL A 353 7.48 -6.19 9.56
C VAL A 353 7.22 -7.57 8.94
N ALA A 354 8.26 -8.22 8.39
CA ALA A 354 8.16 -9.58 7.85
C ALA A 354 7.78 -10.62 8.91
N ASP A 355 8.38 -10.57 10.11
CA ASP A 355 8.06 -11.48 11.21
C ASP A 355 6.62 -11.26 11.71
N ASN A 356 6.13 -10.01 11.72
CA ASN A 356 4.73 -9.71 12.05
C ASN A 356 3.76 -10.28 11.01
N LEU A 357 4.02 -10.09 9.70
CA LEU A 357 3.18 -10.66 8.64
C LEU A 357 3.19 -12.21 8.65
N ARG A 358 4.34 -12.83 8.90
CA ARG A 358 4.45 -14.30 9.05
C ARG A 358 3.60 -14.81 10.22
N TRP A 359 3.62 -14.10 11.35
CA TRP A 359 2.77 -14.40 12.51
C TRP A 359 1.28 -14.22 12.21
N MET A 360 0.91 -13.18 11.47
CA MET A 360 -0.47 -12.95 11.01
C MET A 360 -0.94 -14.08 10.09
N LYS A 361 -0.13 -14.49 9.10
CA LYS A 361 -0.42 -15.69 8.27
C LYS A 361 -0.57 -16.96 9.12
N SER A 362 0.31 -17.22 10.09
CA SER A 362 0.28 -18.45 10.88
C SER A 362 -0.87 -18.53 11.88
N THR A 363 -1.42 -17.38 12.30
CA THR A 363 -2.54 -17.29 13.25
C THR A 363 -3.89 -17.02 12.59
N GLY A 364 -3.92 -16.73 11.29
CA GLY A 364 -5.11 -16.22 10.61
C GLY A 364 -5.48 -14.78 11.02
N GLY A 365 -4.50 -14.01 11.50
CA GLY A 365 -4.65 -12.61 11.91
C GLY A 365 -4.94 -11.66 10.74
N PRO A 366 -5.44 -10.44 11.02
CA PRO A 366 -6.07 -9.60 10.01
C PRO A 366 -5.12 -8.86 9.08
N MET A 367 -3.84 -8.69 9.44
CA MET A 367 -2.88 -8.02 8.56
C MET A 367 -2.48 -8.96 7.42
N ALA A 368 -3.13 -8.79 6.28
CA ALA A 368 -3.03 -9.65 5.11
C ALA A 368 -1.96 -9.19 4.11
N GLY A 369 -1.51 -7.94 4.19
CA GLY A 369 -0.48 -7.40 3.30
C GLY A 369 0.48 -6.44 3.99
N VAL A 370 1.72 -6.40 3.49
CA VAL A 370 2.70 -5.34 3.79
C VAL A 370 3.35 -4.84 2.50
N ILE A 371 3.48 -3.53 2.37
CA ILE A 371 3.95 -2.85 1.17
C ILE A 371 4.94 -1.78 1.61
N PHE A 372 6.20 -1.91 1.21
CA PHE A 372 7.21 -0.93 1.58
C PHE A 372 7.22 0.27 0.64
N TRP A 373 7.68 1.40 1.14
CA TRP A 373 8.03 2.58 0.35
C TRP A 373 9.56 2.65 0.22
N ASN A 374 10.14 2.64 -0.98
CA ASN A 374 9.53 2.29 -2.27
C ASN A 374 10.52 1.46 -3.11
N ALA A 375 10.02 0.70 -4.09
CA ALA A 375 10.86 -0.16 -4.92
C ALA A 375 11.47 0.61 -6.10
N ALA A 376 12.75 0.38 -6.34
CA ALA A 376 13.53 0.99 -7.41
C ALA A 376 14.21 -0.08 -8.28
N VAL A 377 14.47 0.23 -9.55
CA VAL A 377 15.33 -0.54 -10.45
C VAL A 377 16.12 0.45 -11.30
N GLY A 378 17.43 0.22 -11.50
CA GLY A 378 18.28 1.11 -12.26
C GLY A 378 18.42 2.49 -11.59
N ASN A 379 18.33 3.56 -12.39
CA ASN A 379 18.60 4.93 -11.96
C ASN A 379 17.32 5.78 -11.99
N VAL A 380 16.37 5.45 -11.12
CA VAL A 380 15.19 6.27 -10.80
C VAL A 380 15.55 7.35 -9.77
N TRP A 381 14.66 8.33 -9.55
CA TRP A 381 14.86 9.34 -8.51
C TRP A 381 14.84 8.70 -7.11
N ASP A 382 15.61 9.26 -6.17
CA ASP A 382 15.77 8.73 -4.80
C ASP A 382 15.38 9.80 -3.78
N ASP A 383 14.34 9.52 -3.02
CA ASP A 383 13.82 10.31 -1.91
C ASP A 383 14.51 9.97 -0.57
N GLY A 384 15.47 9.05 -0.60
CA GLY A 384 16.15 8.46 0.55
C GLY A 384 15.52 7.16 1.04
N TYR A 385 14.38 6.71 0.48
CA TYR A 385 13.69 5.46 0.84
C TYR A 385 13.91 4.30 -0.16
N ASN A 386 14.46 4.55 -1.36
CA ASN A 386 14.59 3.54 -2.42
C ASN A 386 15.19 2.19 -1.95
N VAL A 387 14.53 1.09 -2.32
CA VAL A 387 15.07 -0.27 -2.26
C VAL A 387 15.28 -0.75 -3.70
N TYR A 388 16.52 -0.65 -4.17
CA TYR A 388 16.95 -1.10 -5.50
C TYR A 388 16.88 -2.64 -5.57
N LEU A 389 15.92 -3.16 -6.33
CA LEU A 389 15.69 -4.61 -6.48
C LEU A 389 16.82 -5.29 -7.26
N ASP A 390 17.46 -4.56 -8.17
CA ASP A 390 18.67 -4.97 -8.90
C ASP A 390 19.96 -4.97 -8.05
N GLY A 391 19.86 -4.61 -6.76
CA GLY A 391 20.94 -4.65 -5.79
C GLY A 391 21.35 -6.06 -5.28
N PRO A 392 22.36 -6.13 -4.39
CA PRO A 392 22.88 -7.39 -3.87
C PRO A 392 21.96 -8.05 -2.82
N VAL A 393 21.65 -9.33 -3.03
CA VAL A 393 20.77 -10.14 -2.14
C VAL A 393 21.50 -10.65 -0.89
N ASN A 394 22.82 -10.80 -0.96
CA ASN A 394 23.68 -11.18 0.15
C ASN A 394 24.59 -9.99 0.50
N LYS A 395 24.95 -9.79 1.78
CA LYS A 395 25.98 -8.80 2.12
C LYS A 395 27.31 -9.14 1.43
N PRO A 396 28.08 -8.16 0.94
CA PRO A 396 29.43 -8.40 0.45
C PRO A 396 30.27 -9.09 1.52
N VAL A 397 30.98 -10.17 1.15
CA VAL A 397 31.98 -10.77 2.03
C VAL A 397 33.10 -9.73 2.20
N PRO A 398 33.48 -9.34 3.44
CA PRO A 398 34.60 -8.44 3.64
C PRO A 398 35.88 -9.08 3.08
N VAL A 399 36.40 -8.53 1.98
CA VAL A 399 37.71 -8.93 1.46
C VAL A 399 38.74 -8.56 2.53
N PRO A 400 39.56 -9.51 3.03
CA PRO A 400 40.59 -9.19 4.00
C PRO A 400 41.50 -8.10 3.43
N ALA A 401 41.81 -7.08 4.23
CA ALA A 401 42.77 -6.07 3.84
C ALA A 401 44.09 -6.77 3.44
N PRO A 402 44.72 -6.40 2.29
CA PRO A 402 45.96 -7.02 1.87
C PRO A 402 46.97 -6.99 3.01
N THR A 403 47.56 -8.15 3.34
CA THR A 403 48.60 -8.24 4.36
C THR A 403 49.70 -7.25 3.99
N PRO A 404 50.08 -6.31 4.89
CA PRO A 404 51.16 -5.39 4.60
C PRO A 404 52.41 -6.18 4.18
N PRO A 405 53.13 -5.76 3.12
CA PRO A 405 54.33 -6.46 2.70
C PRO A 405 55.32 -6.52 3.88
N PRO A 406 56.05 -7.63 4.08
CA PRO A 406 57.00 -7.76 5.17
C PRO A 406 57.96 -6.56 5.17
N GLN A 407 58.11 -5.88 6.31
CA GLN A 407 59.07 -4.79 6.40
C GLN A 407 60.48 -5.34 6.10
N PRO A 408 61.27 -4.68 5.23
CA PRO A 408 62.62 -5.12 4.94
C PRO A 408 63.48 -5.05 6.20
N PRO A 409 64.48 -5.95 6.37
CA PRO A 409 65.37 -5.91 7.53
C PRO A 409 66.03 -4.54 7.69
N ALA A 410 66.01 -4.02 8.92
CA ALA A 410 66.62 -2.73 9.25
C ALA A 410 68.14 -2.78 9.01
N GLY A 411 68.62 -2.08 7.99
CA GLY A 411 70.04 -2.01 7.65
C GLY A 411 70.37 -1.81 6.16
N VAL A 412 69.42 -1.98 5.24
CA VAL A 412 69.67 -1.79 3.80
C VAL A 412 69.51 -0.32 3.40
N THR A 413 70.61 0.35 3.03
CA THR A 413 70.60 1.68 2.42
C THR A 413 70.17 1.60 0.94
N PRO A 414 69.25 2.47 0.46
CA PRO A 414 68.82 2.46 -0.95
C PRO A 414 69.94 2.87 -1.91
N ALA A 415 70.23 2.02 -2.90
CA ALA A 415 71.23 2.27 -3.93
C ALA A 415 70.62 2.92 -5.19
N GLY A 416 70.57 4.26 -5.20
CA GLY A 416 70.29 5.06 -6.39
C GLY A 416 68.81 5.11 -6.87
N PRO A 417 68.48 6.04 -7.78
CA PRO A 417 67.14 6.14 -8.36
C PRO A 417 66.94 5.08 -9.46
N VAL A 418 66.18 4.04 -9.15
CA VAL A 418 65.64 3.12 -10.17
C VAL A 418 64.56 3.88 -10.97
N PRO A 419 64.56 3.84 -12.32
CA PRO A 419 63.52 4.49 -13.11
C PRO A 419 62.16 3.87 -12.82
N THR A 420 61.19 4.69 -12.42
CA THR A 420 59.83 4.26 -12.08
C THR A 420 59.15 3.62 -13.29
N PRO A 421 58.61 2.39 -13.19
CA PRO A 421 57.68 1.89 -14.19
C PRO A 421 56.50 2.85 -14.35
N ALA A 422 55.97 2.99 -15.56
CA ALA A 422 54.75 3.78 -15.78
C ALA A 422 53.63 3.24 -14.87
N PRO A 423 52.85 4.10 -14.20
CA PRO A 423 51.77 3.64 -13.35
C PRO A 423 50.80 2.79 -14.17
N ALA A 424 50.41 1.64 -13.62
CA ALA A 424 49.33 0.86 -14.20
C ALA A 424 48.07 1.75 -14.33
N PRO A 425 47.26 1.60 -15.39
CA PRO A 425 46.02 2.34 -15.50
C PRO A 425 45.20 2.08 -14.22
N PRO A 426 44.56 3.12 -13.64
CA PRO A 426 43.79 2.94 -12.42
C PRO A 426 42.75 1.85 -12.65
N ALA A 427 42.61 0.95 -11.68
CA ALA A 427 41.50 0.01 -11.68
C ALA A 427 40.20 0.80 -11.87
N PRO A 428 39.23 0.31 -12.67
CA PRO A 428 37.96 1.00 -12.82
C PRO A 428 37.40 1.25 -11.43
N ALA A 429 37.02 2.50 -11.15
CA ALA A 429 36.44 2.85 -9.87
C ALA A 429 35.26 1.90 -9.59
N PRO A 430 35.01 1.51 -8.32
CA PRO A 430 33.74 0.88 -7.99
C PRO A 430 32.62 1.77 -8.56
N PRO A 431 31.56 1.17 -9.14
CA PRO A 431 30.49 1.97 -9.75
C PRO A 431 30.03 3.00 -8.73
N PRO A 432 29.97 4.29 -9.10
CA PRO A 432 29.63 5.34 -8.15
C PRO A 432 28.29 4.99 -7.51
N GLU A 433 28.17 5.18 -6.19
CA GLU A 433 26.85 5.10 -5.57
C GLU A 433 25.90 6.02 -6.36
N PRO A 434 24.70 5.54 -6.77
CA PRO A 434 23.75 6.35 -7.51
C PRO A 434 23.51 7.65 -6.76
N SER A 435 23.48 8.76 -7.50
CA SER A 435 23.93 10.05 -6.99
C SER A 435 23.15 10.49 -5.75
N ARG A 436 23.85 10.61 -4.62
CA ARG A 436 23.36 11.31 -3.43
C ARG A 436 23.14 12.79 -3.76
N ALA A 437 21.99 13.11 -4.34
CA ALA A 437 21.42 14.45 -4.28
C ALA A 437 21.35 14.88 -2.80
N PRO A 438 21.29 16.19 -2.49
CA PRO A 438 21.10 16.63 -1.12
C PRO A 438 19.78 16.05 -0.59
N ILE A 439 19.85 15.13 0.37
CA ILE A 439 18.68 14.47 0.96
C ILE A 439 18.01 15.47 1.91
N VAL A 440 17.24 16.36 1.30
CA VAL A 440 16.16 17.10 1.93
C VAL A 440 15.07 16.07 2.22
N ALA A 441 15.31 15.28 3.28
CA ALA A 441 14.44 14.21 3.75
C ALA A 441 12.99 14.68 3.76
N ASN A 442 12.16 14.11 2.87
CA ASN A 442 10.98 14.76 2.28
C ASN A 442 10.31 15.76 3.24
N THR A 443 10.75 17.02 3.18
CA THR A 443 10.07 18.13 3.83
C THR A 443 8.92 18.50 2.92
N GLU A 444 7.98 17.57 2.79
CA GLU A 444 6.75 17.68 2.04
C GLU A 444 6.01 18.85 2.65
N THR A 445 6.19 20.02 2.04
CA THR A 445 6.16 21.25 2.83
C THR A 445 4.71 21.46 3.21
N LEU A 446 4.40 21.26 4.49
CA LEU A 446 3.10 21.49 5.07
C LEU A 446 2.81 22.99 4.98
N THR A 447 2.37 23.40 3.79
CA THR A 447 2.03 24.75 3.36
C THR A 447 0.86 25.28 4.19
N ASP A 448 0.55 26.56 4.08
CA ASP A 448 -0.58 27.15 4.80
C ASP A 448 -1.92 26.43 4.51
N PHE A 449 -2.07 25.83 3.32
CA PHE A 449 -3.20 24.97 2.93
C PHE A 449 -3.29 23.65 3.72
N LEU A 450 -2.16 23.16 4.23
CA LEU A 450 -2.01 21.93 5.02
C LEU A 450 -1.67 22.22 6.50
N ARG A 451 -1.49 23.49 6.89
CA ARG A 451 -1.13 23.94 8.25
C ARG A 451 -1.88 25.22 8.62
N GLY A 452 -3.17 25.07 8.87
CA GLY A 452 -3.92 26.10 9.60
C GLY A 452 -3.39 26.25 11.05
N PRO A 453 -3.42 27.45 11.65
CA PRO A 453 -3.04 27.66 13.06
C PRO A 453 -3.83 26.77 14.04
N GLN A 454 -5.00 26.26 13.63
CA GLN A 454 -5.81 25.27 14.34
C GLN A 454 -5.03 23.98 14.64
N ARG A 455 -4.23 23.46 13.69
CA ARG A 455 -3.39 22.25 13.91
C ARG A 455 -2.35 22.51 14.98
N THR A 456 -1.66 23.65 14.89
CA THR A 456 -0.61 24.03 15.86
C THR A 456 -1.19 24.16 17.28
N ALA A 457 -2.29 24.91 17.44
CA ALA A 457 -2.95 25.08 18.74
C ALA A 457 -3.48 23.75 19.30
N CYS A 458 -4.00 22.87 18.44
CA CYS A 458 -4.40 21.51 18.82
C CYS A 458 -3.21 20.68 19.31
N ALA A 459 -2.07 20.71 18.60
CA ALA A 459 -0.89 19.93 18.96
C ALA A 459 -0.26 20.39 20.29
N GLU A 460 -0.19 21.71 20.50
CA GLU A 460 0.23 22.31 21.78
C GLU A 460 -0.75 21.99 22.93
N ALA A 461 -2.01 21.70 22.65
CA ALA A 461 -2.98 21.23 23.65
C ALA A 461 -2.81 19.73 23.94
N ALA A 462 -2.65 18.91 22.90
CA ALA A 462 -2.44 17.47 22.99
C ALA A 462 -1.20 17.10 23.81
N ALA A 463 -0.10 17.80 23.57
CA ALA A 463 1.20 17.58 24.21
C ALA A 463 1.22 17.78 25.75
N LYS A 464 0.15 18.29 26.35
CA LYS A 464 0.03 18.53 27.79
C LYS A 464 -0.46 17.29 28.57
N TRP A 465 -1.03 16.30 27.89
CA TRP A 465 -1.60 15.10 28.49
C TRP A 465 -1.24 13.79 27.75
N TRP A 466 -0.81 13.87 26.49
CA TRP A 466 -0.46 12.70 25.68
C TRP A 466 0.78 11.96 26.24
N LEU A 467 0.68 10.63 26.35
CA LEU A 467 1.74 9.75 26.83
C LEU A 467 1.80 8.49 25.93
N PRO A 468 2.93 8.20 25.27
CA PRO A 468 3.02 7.10 24.31
C PRO A 468 3.08 5.71 24.95
N VAL A 469 2.22 4.79 24.49
CA VAL A 469 2.11 3.41 25.01
C VAL A 469 3.44 2.65 24.96
N TRP A 470 4.24 2.84 23.91
CA TRP A 470 5.52 2.13 23.76
C TRP A 470 6.61 2.57 24.75
N THR A 471 6.35 3.57 25.59
CA THR A 471 7.21 3.93 26.73
C THR A 471 6.72 3.40 28.07
N ALA A 472 5.54 2.78 28.12
CA ALA A 472 4.98 2.23 29.35
C ALA A 472 5.69 0.93 29.75
N GLY A 473 6.09 0.80 31.02
CA GLY A 473 6.87 -0.36 31.52
C GLY A 473 6.15 -1.72 31.50
N TRP A 474 4.90 -1.78 31.04
CA TRP A 474 4.14 -3.02 30.79
C TRP A 474 4.03 -3.37 29.30
N ALA A 475 4.39 -2.46 28.39
CA ALA A 475 4.28 -2.67 26.96
C ALA A 475 5.36 -3.65 26.46
N HIS A 476 5.00 -4.50 25.50
CA HIS A 476 5.99 -5.32 24.80
C HIS A 476 6.92 -4.45 23.96
N THR A 477 8.22 -4.72 24.05
CA THR A 477 9.30 -4.03 23.34
C THR A 477 10.03 -4.97 22.38
N VAL A 478 10.76 -4.38 21.42
CA VAL A 478 11.65 -5.07 20.49
C VAL A 478 13.04 -5.19 21.12
N ASP A 479 13.54 -6.41 21.27
CA ASP A 479 14.97 -6.63 21.52
C ASP A 479 15.76 -6.37 20.22
N VAL A 480 16.12 -5.10 20.01
CA VAL A 480 16.94 -4.68 18.86
C VAL A 480 18.32 -5.34 18.88
N GLY A 481 18.85 -5.73 20.04
CA GLY A 481 20.14 -6.41 20.18
C GLY A 481 20.09 -7.84 19.65
N ALA A 482 18.99 -8.55 19.88
CA ALA A 482 18.71 -9.85 19.26
C ALA A 482 18.33 -9.72 17.78
N LEU A 483 17.59 -8.67 17.41
CA LEU A 483 17.20 -8.39 16.02
C LEU A 483 18.43 -8.12 15.15
N ALA A 484 19.32 -7.20 15.56
CA ALA A 484 20.57 -6.90 14.88
C ALA A 484 21.50 -8.11 14.73
N LYS A 485 21.53 -9.02 15.72
CA LYS A 485 22.25 -10.30 15.62
C LYS A 485 21.59 -11.21 14.57
N ARG A 486 20.27 -11.36 14.59
CA ARG A 486 19.49 -12.17 13.64
C ARG A 486 19.64 -11.67 12.19
N THR A 487 19.65 -10.36 11.98
CA THR A 487 19.78 -9.74 10.64
C THR A 487 21.22 -9.41 10.23
N SER A 488 22.22 -9.80 11.03
CA SER A 488 23.62 -9.38 10.83
C SER A 488 24.18 -9.69 9.43
N SER A 489 23.76 -10.80 8.82
CA SER A 489 24.14 -11.26 7.48
C SER A 489 23.18 -10.85 6.34
N TYR A 490 22.00 -10.29 6.66
CA TYR A 490 20.92 -10.05 5.70
C TYR A 490 21.08 -8.71 4.95
N THR A 491 20.62 -8.66 3.70
CA THR A 491 20.20 -7.39 3.06
C THR A 491 18.67 -7.32 3.03
N VAL A 492 18.09 -6.17 2.70
CA VAL A 492 16.63 -6.01 2.56
C VAL A 492 16.07 -7.02 1.55
N LEU A 493 16.76 -7.21 0.42
CA LEU A 493 16.39 -8.18 -0.61
C LEU A 493 16.46 -9.64 -0.11
N GLY A 494 17.38 -9.94 0.81
CA GLY A 494 17.41 -11.22 1.53
C GLY A 494 16.16 -11.43 2.40
N VAL A 495 15.77 -10.43 3.19
CA VAL A 495 14.53 -10.47 4.00
C VAL A 495 13.30 -10.65 3.11
N LEU A 496 13.22 -9.93 1.98
CA LEU A 496 12.10 -10.06 1.03
C LEU A 496 12.04 -11.47 0.42
N ARG A 497 13.15 -12.00 -0.10
CA ARG A 497 13.20 -13.38 -0.64
C ARG A 497 12.76 -14.42 0.39
N ASP A 498 13.28 -14.33 1.62
CA ASP A 498 13.01 -15.34 2.64
C ASP A 498 11.57 -15.20 3.20
N THR A 499 10.96 -14.02 3.04
CA THR A 499 9.53 -13.79 3.32
C THR A 499 8.63 -14.30 2.20
N ALA A 500 9.02 -14.13 0.92
CA ALA A 500 8.34 -14.75 -0.21
C ALA A 500 8.27 -16.28 -0.05
N ASN A 501 9.36 -16.90 0.40
CA ASN A 501 9.39 -18.32 0.73
C ASN A 501 8.35 -18.67 1.80
N ALA A 502 8.33 -17.97 2.95
CA ALA A 502 7.37 -18.21 4.02
C ALA A 502 5.91 -17.88 3.66
N LEU A 503 5.66 -17.03 2.64
CA LEU A 503 4.33 -16.66 2.19
C LEU A 503 3.76 -17.61 1.13
N TYR A 504 4.57 -18.12 0.20
CA TYR A 504 4.07 -18.79 -1.01
C TYR A 504 4.51 -20.25 -1.18
N TYR A 505 5.46 -20.75 -0.38
CA TYR A 505 6.00 -22.11 -0.41
C TYR A 505 5.96 -22.78 0.98
#